data_AF-A0A936KV64-F1
#
_entry.id   AF-A0A936KV64-F1
#
_cell.length_a   1.000
_cell.length_b   1.000
_cell.length_c   1.000
_cell.angle_alpha   90.00
_cell.angle_beta   90.00
_cell.angle_gamma   90.00
#
_symmetry.space_group_name_H-M   'P 1'
#
loop_
_entity.id
_entity.type
_entity.pdbx_description
1 polymer ?
#
loop_
_entity_poly.entity_id
_entity_poly.type
_entity_poly.pdbx_seq_one_letter_code
_entity_poly.pdbx_strand_id
1 'polypeptide(L)'
;MNKKYFLAVATATILTASIYSCKKDTPDTEKPVITLAEPMMNDTLSLSVEDSVHIEFSAIDNIELHDVAVNITNIGGTNVYTTTDDVDAKTFSYHKHFVPSGITTVTPFTLKIDASDHSGNATNQSLTFYVKP
;
A
#
# COMPACT_ATOMS: atom_id res chain seq x y z
N MET A 1 65.68 29.77 -25.89
CA MET A 1 65.67 28.36 -25.45
C MET A 1 65.67 28.34 -23.92
N ASN A 2 64.63 27.74 -23.32
CA ASN A 2 64.47 27.36 -21.91
C ASN A 2 64.20 28.46 -20.85
N LYS A 3 62.93 28.54 -20.40
CA LYS A 3 62.40 28.23 -19.03
C LYS A 3 62.97 29.15 -17.93
N LYS A 4 62.17 29.82 -17.09
CA LYS A 4 61.22 29.24 -16.11
C LYS A 4 60.19 30.29 -15.63
N TYR A 5 58.98 29.82 -15.34
CA TYR A 5 57.88 30.51 -14.67
C TYR A 5 58.06 30.55 -13.13
N PHE A 6 57.16 31.28 -12.46
CA PHE A 6 56.86 31.43 -11.01
C PHE A 6 57.34 32.77 -10.41
N LEU A 7 56.57 33.53 -9.62
CA LEU A 7 55.48 33.28 -8.64
C LEU A 7 54.70 34.63 -8.51
N ALA A 8 53.41 34.78 -8.16
CA ALA A 8 52.81 34.46 -6.86
C ALA A 8 51.32 34.90 -6.75
N VAL A 9 50.64 34.37 -5.71
CA VAL A 9 49.42 34.88 -5.01
C VAL A 9 48.06 34.55 -5.71
N ALA A 10 47.01 33.98 -5.10
CA ALA A 10 46.64 33.80 -3.69
C ALA A 10 45.89 32.47 -3.45
N THR A 11 46.11 31.90 -2.26
CA THR A 11 45.34 30.83 -1.61
C THR A 11 43.97 31.33 -1.12
N ALA A 12 42.90 30.59 -1.40
CA ALA A 12 41.66 30.62 -0.62
C ALA A 12 41.10 29.20 -0.49
N THR A 13 41.41 28.56 0.63
CA THR A 13 40.92 27.23 1.00
C THR A 13 39.55 27.40 1.65
N ILE A 14 38.47 27.03 0.96
CA ILE A 14 37.14 26.95 1.56
C ILE A 14 36.96 25.53 2.10
N LEU A 15 37.02 25.42 3.43
CA LEU A 15 36.76 24.20 4.18
C LEU A 15 35.24 24.04 4.35
N THR A 16 34.60 23.24 3.50
CA THR A 16 33.19 22.85 3.72
C THR A 16 33.14 21.64 4.64
N ALA A 17 32.93 21.89 5.93
CA ALA A 17 32.58 20.86 6.90
C ALA A 17 31.14 20.40 6.66
N SER A 18 30.97 19.29 5.95
CA SER A 18 29.70 18.57 5.90
C SER A 18 29.58 17.65 7.11
N ILE A 19 28.99 18.16 8.19
CA ILE A 19 28.51 17.32 9.30
C ILE A 19 27.30 16.50 8.81
N TYR A 20 27.57 15.35 8.22
CA TYR A 20 26.57 14.29 8.08
C TYR A 20 26.32 13.67 9.46
N SER A 21 25.54 14.36 10.29
CA SER A 21 24.89 13.74 11.44
C SER A 21 23.54 13.16 11.01
N CYS A 22 23.59 12.17 10.13
CA CYS A 22 22.50 11.21 10.04
C CYS A 22 22.89 10.07 10.97
N LYS A 23 22.27 9.99 12.15
CA LYS A 23 22.09 8.66 12.74
C LYS A 23 21.25 7.90 11.73
N LYS A 24 21.90 7.06 10.93
CA LYS A 24 21.18 6.12 10.08
C LYS A 24 20.71 5.04 11.02
N ASP A 25 19.52 5.23 11.59
CA ASP A 25 18.68 4.07 11.81
C ASP A 25 18.63 3.33 10.47
N THR A 26 18.89 2.03 10.50
CA THR A 26 18.84 1.23 9.28
C THR A 26 17.47 1.46 8.65
N PRO A 27 17.40 2.00 7.42
CA PRO A 27 16.12 2.32 6.80
C PRO A 27 15.35 1.01 6.63
N ASP A 28 14.06 1.06 6.95
CA ASP A 28 13.20 -0.08 6.69
C ASP A 28 13.04 -0.29 5.19
N THR A 29 13.13 -1.54 4.77
CA THR A 29 13.02 -1.94 3.36
C THR A 29 12.10 -3.13 3.18
N GLU A 30 11.57 -3.68 4.27
CA GLU A 30 10.60 -4.77 4.20
C GLU A 30 9.23 -4.20 3.87
N LYS A 31 8.41 -5.00 3.20
CA LYS A 31 7.07 -4.57 2.77
C LYS A 31 6.03 -5.20 3.68
N PRO A 32 4.89 -4.52 3.88
CA PRO A 32 3.73 -5.14 4.51
C PRO A 32 3.31 -6.42 3.80
N VAL A 33 2.83 -7.39 4.57
CA VAL A 33 2.27 -8.65 4.08
C VAL A 33 0.76 -8.65 4.32
N ILE A 34 -0.01 -8.84 3.25
CA ILE A 34 -1.47 -9.00 3.31
C ILE A 34 -1.83 -10.49 3.25
N THR A 35 -2.65 -10.96 4.18
CA THR A 35 -3.24 -12.30 4.17
C THR A 35 -4.74 -12.18 4.08
N LEU A 36 -5.28 -12.47 2.89
CA LEU A 36 -6.71 -12.43 2.61
C LEU A 36 -7.38 -13.74 3.04
N ALA A 37 -8.50 -13.63 3.77
CA ALA A 37 -9.33 -14.77 4.15
C ALA A 37 -10.57 -14.86 3.25
N GLU A 38 -11.28 -13.75 3.02
CA GLU A 38 -12.42 -13.70 2.11
C GLU A 38 -12.66 -12.29 1.53
N PRO A 39 -13.28 -12.20 0.34
CA PRO A 39 -13.55 -13.29 -0.59
C PRO A 39 -12.27 -13.88 -1.19
N MET A 40 -12.32 -15.13 -1.65
CA MET A 40 -11.26 -15.73 -2.44
C MET A 40 -11.42 -15.45 -3.93
N MET A 41 -10.33 -15.65 -4.68
CA MET A 41 -10.33 -15.44 -6.13
C MET A 41 -11.34 -16.35 -6.81
N ASN A 42 -12.22 -15.76 -7.61
CA ASN A 42 -13.32 -16.39 -8.34
C ASN A 42 -14.48 -16.92 -7.49
N ASP A 43 -14.58 -16.55 -6.21
CA ASP A 43 -15.76 -16.86 -5.40
C ASP A 43 -17.02 -16.27 -6.03
N THR A 44 -18.15 -16.97 -5.87
CA THR A 44 -19.47 -16.48 -6.27
C THR A 44 -20.38 -16.39 -5.05
N LEU A 45 -20.62 -15.17 -4.59
CA LEU A 45 -21.39 -14.83 -3.39
C LEU A 45 -22.86 -14.58 -3.75
N SER A 46 -23.78 -15.04 -2.90
CA SER A 46 -25.24 -15.02 -3.17
C SER A 46 -25.96 -14.04 -2.25
N LEU A 47 -26.54 -12.98 -2.82
CA LEU A 47 -27.28 -11.97 -2.04
C LEU A 47 -28.58 -12.50 -1.41
N SER A 48 -29.06 -13.63 -1.92
CA SER A 48 -30.17 -14.40 -1.36
C SER A 48 -29.82 -15.20 -0.10
N VAL A 49 -28.53 -15.38 0.21
CA VAL A 49 -28.07 -16.04 1.45
C VAL A 49 -27.64 -14.99 2.48
N GLU A 50 -26.82 -14.03 2.05
CA GLU A 50 -26.39 -12.88 2.84
C GLU A 50 -26.50 -11.64 1.97
N ASP A 51 -27.17 -10.59 2.44
CA ASP A 51 -27.44 -9.37 1.66
C ASP A 51 -26.20 -8.47 1.46
N SER A 52 -25.03 -8.94 1.88
CA SER A 52 -23.77 -8.23 1.80
C SER A 52 -22.61 -9.18 1.48
N VAL A 53 -21.50 -8.58 1.05
CA VAL A 53 -20.22 -9.24 0.81
C VAL A 53 -19.34 -9.00 2.02
N HIS A 54 -18.96 -10.07 2.71
CA HIS A 54 -17.99 -9.98 3.78
C HIS A 54 -16.55 -9.91 3.23
N ILE A 55 -15.75 -9.03 3.81
CA ILE A 55 -14.35 -8.81 3.46
C ILE A 55 -13.53 -9.00 4.72
N GLU A 56 -12.66 -10.01 4.72
CA GLU A 56 -11.78 -10.33 5.84
C GLU A 56 -10.34 -10.53 5.39
N PHE A 57 -9.42 -9.78 5.99
CA PHE A 57 -7.99 -9.95 5.81
C PHE A 57 -7.21 -9.44 7.01
N SER A 58 -5.91 -9.76 7.03
CA SER A 58 -4.93 -9.12 7.90
C SER A 58 -3.80 -8.50 7.10
N ALA A 59 -3.24 -7.41 7.62
CA ALA A 59 -1.99 -6.83 7.14
C ALA A 59 -0.98 -6.81 8.29
N ILE A 60 0.27 -7.12 8.00
CA ILE A 60 1.35 -7.18 8.99
C ILE A 60 2.60 -6.51 8.41
N ASP A 61 3.30 -5.75 9.23
CA ASP A 61 4.59 -5.14 8.91
C ASP A 61 5.65 -5.49 9.97
N ASN A 62 6.92 -5.49 9.60
CA ASN A 62 8.04 -5.79 10.50
C ASN A 62 8.25 -4.68 11.54
N ILE A 63 8.05 -3.41 11.18
CA ILE A 63 8.15 -2.26 12.10
C ILE A 63 6.76 -1.77 12.48
N GLU A 64 6.02 -1.22 11.53
CA GLU A 64 4.71 -0.57 11.75
C GLU A 64 4.04 -0.28 10.40
N LEU A 65 2.75 -0.58 10.28
CA LEU A 65 1.95 -0.09 9.17
C LEU A 65 1.80 1.44 9.25
N HIS A 66 1.28 2.06 8.19
CA HIS A 66 0.85 3.45 8.19
C HIS A 66 -0.54 3.58 7.60
N ASP A 67 -0.79 2.98 6.44
CA ASP A 67 -2.09 3.04 5.78
C ASP A 67 -2.53 1.66 5.30
N VAL A 68 -3.82 1.38 5.42
CA VAL A 68 -4.48 0.25 4.77
C VAL A 68 -5.71 0.74 4.03
N ALA A 69 -5.77 0.52 2.72
CA ALA A 69 -6.89 0.91 1.87
C ALA A 69 -7.57 -0.28 1.23
N VAL A 70 -8.91 -0.22 1.14
CA VAL A 70 -9.74 -1.22 0.48
C VAL A 70 -10.58 -0.53 -0.58
N ASN A 71 -10.56 -1.07 -1.79
CA ASN A 71 -11.34 -0.58 -2.92
C ASN A 71 -12.07 -1.74 -3.59
N ILE A 72 -13.34 -1.54 -3.94
CA ILE A 72 -14.08 -2.50 -4.77
C ILE A 72 -14.58 -1.78 -6.02
N THR A 73 -14.21 -2.28 -7.19
CA THR A 73 -14.71 -1.79 -8.47
C THR A 73 -15.66 -2.78 -9.12
N ASN A 74 -16.69 -2.27 -9.81
CA ASN A 74 -17.57 -3.08 -10.64
C ASN A 74 -16.95 -3.33 -12.04
N ILE A 75 -17.62 -4.13 -12.87
CA ILE A 75 -17.18 -4.42 -14.26
C ILE A 75 -17.00 -3.15 -15.13
N GLY A 76 -17.71 -2.07 -14.81
CA GLY A 76 -17.58 -0.78 -15.51
C GLY A 76 -16.37 0.04 -15.05
N GLY A 77 -15.54 -0.48 -14.14
CA GLY A 77 -14.39 0.21 -13.55
C GLY A 77 -14.78 1.30 -12.54
N THR A 78 -16.06 1.39 -12.17
CA THR A 78 -16.51 2.35 -11.16
C THR A 78 -16.23 1.82 -9.77
N ASN A 79 -15.64 2.65 -8.92
CA ASN A 79 -15.44 2.33 -7.51
C ASN A 79 -16.79 2.38 -6.78
N VAL A 80 -17.19 1.26 -6.19
CA VAL A 80 -18.46 1.09 -5.48
C VAL A 80 -18.27 0.98 -3.97
N TYR A 81 -17.03 0.84 -3.52
CA TYR A 81 -16.66 0.80 -2.10
C TYR A 81 -15.24 1.31 -1.93
N THR A 82 -15.00 2.18 -0.95
CA THR A 82 -13.67 2.71 -0.65
C THR A 82 -13.52 2.97 0.83
N THR A 83 -12.46 2.46 1.43
CA THR A 83 -12.01 2.84 2.77
C THR A 83 -10.51 3.02 2.79
N THR A 84 -10.04 3.86 3.71
CA THR A 84 -8.63 4.01 4.06
C THR A 84 -8.58 4.20 5.56
N ASP A 85 -7.79 3.36 6.22
CA ASP A 85 -7.56 3.39 7.65
C ASP A 85 -6.09 3.79 7.88
N ASP A 86 -5.89 4.82 8.70
CA ASP A 86 -4.58 5.19 9.24
C ASP A 86 -4.29 4.22 10.40
N VAL A 87 -3.16 3.53 10.32
CA VAL A 87 -2.79 2.40 11.17
C VAL A 87 -1.39 2.60 11.70
N ASP A 88 -1.25 2.95 12.97
CA ASP A 88 0.05 2.96 13.68
C ASP A 88 0.19 1.66 14.50
N ALA A 89 0.30 0.52 13.81
CA ALA A 89 0.44 -0.79 14.43
C ALA A 89 1.14 -1.80 13.52
N LYS A 90 1.86 -2.76 14.11
CA LYS A 90 2.47 -3.90 13.38
C LYS A 90 1.46 -4.80 12.69
N THR A 91 0.23 -4.85 13.19
CA THR A 91 -0.81 -5.76 12.72
C THR A 91 -2.14 -5.04 12.61
N PHE A 92 -2.82 -5.26 11.50
CA PHE A 92 -4.17 -4.78 11.24
C PHE A 92 -5.06 -5.94 10.85
N SER A 93 -6.29 -5.94 11.36
CA SER A 93 -7.32 -6.90 11.00
C SER A 93 -8.53 -6.15 10.47
N TYR A 94 -8.99 -6.55 9.30
CA TYR A 94 -10.13 -5.97 8.63
C TYR A 94 -11.25 -7.00 8.57
N HIS A 95 -12.44 -6.60 9.02
CA HIS A 95 -13.63 -7.43 9.06
C HIS A 95 -14.84 -6.51 8.85
N LYS A 96 -15.26 -6.33 7.59
CA LYS A 96 -16.32 -5.39 7.20
C LYS A 96 -17.17 -5.96 6.08
N HIS A 97 -18.38 -5.45 5.98
CA HIS A 97 -19.35 -5.86 4.97
C HIS A 97 -19.57 -4.73 3.96
N PHE A 98 -19.67 -5.11 2.69
CA PHE A 98 -20.03 -4.26 1.56
C PHE A 98 -21.39 -4.69 1.02
N VAL A 99 -22.35 -3.77 0.86
CA VAL A 99 -23.67 -4.07 0.30
C VAL A 99 -23.73 -3.64 -1.17
N PRO A 100 -23.59 -4.56 -2.14
CA PRO A 100 -23.71 -4.22 -3.55
C PRO A 100 -25.17 -3.95 -3.93
N SER A 101 -25.40 -2.93 -4.74
CA SER A 101 -26.73 -2.59 -5.26
C SER A 101 -26.88 -2.89 -6.74
N GLY A 102 -28.10 -3.17 -7.21
CA GLY A 102 -28.40 -3.30 -8.64
C GLY A 102 -27.96 -4.62 -9.28
N ILE A 103 -27.73 -5.65 -8.47
CA ILE A 103 -27.33 -6.98 -8.95
C ILE A 103 -28.57 -7.74 -9.41
N THR A 104 -28.66 -8.04 -10.71
CA THR A 104 -29.77 -8.78 -11.32
C THR A 104 -29.32 -10.06 -12.02
N THR A 105 -28.02 -10.18 -12.24
CA THR A 105 -27.32 -11.34 -12.83
C THR A 105 -25.99 -11.53 -12.11
N VAL A 106 -25.29 -12.64 -12.40
CA VAL A 106 -23.91 -12.84 -11.92
C VAL A 106 -23.03 -11.69 -12.42
N THR A 107 -22.50 -10.89 -11.50
CA THR A 107 -21.77 -9.66 -11.78
C THR A 107 -20.37 -9.75 -11.17
N PRO A 108 -19.29 -9.53 -11.95
CA PRO A 108 -17.94 -9.51 -11.40
C PRO A 108 -17.62 -8.18 -10.71
N PHE A 109 -16.82 -8.30 -9.65
CA PHE A 109 -16.23 -7.21 -8.89
C PHE A 109 -14.73 -7.45 -8.73
N THR A 110 -13.97 -6.38 -8.57
CA THR A 110 -12.54 -6.45 -8.24
C THR A 110 -12.31 -5.84 -6.87
N LEU A 111 -11.83 -6.64 -5.93
CA LEU A 111 -11.32 -6.21 -4.63
C LEU A 111 -9.84 -5.86 -4.78
N LYS A 112 -9.45 -4.66 -4.32
CA LYS A 112 -8.07 -4.20 -4.23
C LYS A 112 -7.77 -3.79 -2.79
N ILE A 113 -6.67 -4.30 -2.25
CA ILE A 113 -6.18 -3.99 -0.91
C ILE A 113 -4.76 -3.45 -1.04
N ASP A 114 -4.53 -2.25 -0.53
CA ASP A 114 -3.21 -1.64 -0.44
C ASP A 114 -2.81 -1.51 1.02
N ALA A 115 -1.57 -1.84 1.35
CA ALA A 115 -0.99 -1.61 2.67
C ALA A 115 0.40 -0.98 2.50
N SER A 116 0.70 0.05 3.29
CA SER A 116 1.99 0.74 3.31
C SER A 116 2.47 1.02 4.72
N ASP A 117 3.79 1.15 4.89
CA ASP A 117 4.45 1.58 6.12
C ASP A 117 4.86 3.07 6.07
N HIS A 118 5.42 3.58 7.18
CA HIS A 118 5.96 4.95 7.28
C HIS A 118 7.24 5.19 6.45
N SER A 119 7.89 4.12 5.98
CA SER A 119 9.11 4.18 5.16
C SER A 119 8.80 4.22 3.65
N GLY A 120 7.53 4.13 3.27
CA GLY A 120 7.06 4.13 1.89
C GLY A 120 7.13 2.77 1.19
N ASN A 121 7.39 1.69 1.94
CA ASN A 121 7.26 0.33 1.44
C ASN A 121 5.78 -0.03 1.34
N ALA A 122 5.38 -0.63 0.23
CA ALA A 122 3.98 -0.93 -0.04
C ALA A 122 3.78 -2.28 -0.73
N THR A 123 2.64 -2.89 -0.40
CA THR A 123 2.11 -4.12 -1.01
C THR A 123 0.68 -3.87 -1.45
N ASN A 124 0.33 -4.42 -2.61
CA ASN A 124 -1.02 -4.39 -3.16
C ASN A 124 -1.46 -5.81 -3.51
N GLN A 125 -2.68 -6.17 -3.14
CA GLN A 125 -3.36 -7.38 -3.59
C GLN A 125 -4.62 -7.02 -4.34
N SER A 126 -4.90 -7.76 -5.42
CA SER A 126 -6.10 -7.57 -6.21
C SER A 126 -6.65 -8.91 -6.65
N LEU A 127 -7.97 -9.09 -6.54
CA LEU A 127 -8.66 -10.26 -7.06
C LEU A 127 -10.04 -9.93 -7.60
N THR A 128 -10.52 -10.82 -8.46
CA THR A 128 -11.88 -10.80 -8.95
C THR A 128 -12.73 -11.80 -8.19
N PHE A 129 -13.92 -11.39 -7.78
CA PHE A 129 -14.99 -12.23 -7.24
C PHE A 129 -16.30 -11.88 -7.94
N TYR A 130 -17.33 -12.70 -7.73
CA TYR A 130 -18.62 -12.58 -8.39
C TYR A 130 -19.73 -12.46 -7.34
N VAL A 131 -20.75 -11.67 -7.64
CA VAL A 131 -21.96 -11.55 -6.84
C VAL A 131 -23.16 -11.90 -7.71
N LYS A 132 -24.08 -12.70 -7.17
CA LYS A 132 -25.36 -13.05 -7.80
C LYS A 132 -26.51 -12.65 -6.89
N PRO A 133 -27.71 -12.38 -7.45
CA PRO A 133 -28.89 -12.03 -6.66
C PRO A 133 -29.32 -13.14 -5.69
#